data_AF-A0A455U5F5-F1
#
_entry.id   AF-A0A455U5F5-F1
#
_cell.length_a   1.000
_cell.length_b   1.000
_cell.length_c   1.000
_cell.angle_alpha   90.00
_cell.angle_beta   90.00
_cell.angle_gamma   90.00
#
_symmetry.space_group_name_H-M   'P 1'
#
loop_
_entity.id
_entity.type
_entity.pdbx_description
1 polymer ?
#
loop_
_entity_poly.entity_id
_entity_poly.type
_entity_poly.pdbx_seq_one_letter_code
_entity_poly.pdbx_strand_id
1 'polypeptide(L)' 'MAGSPNASNMVVGLDIGTSKVVAIVGQPTDDGGIEIAGIGSHPFAGYEARRRDQY' A
#
# COMPACT_ATOMS: atom_id res chain seq x y z
N MET A 1 27.15 -12.55 -10.48
CA MET A 1 26.05 -12.05 -9.62
C MET A 1 24.74 -12.48 -10.25
N ALA A 2 24.28 -13.70 -9.96
CA ALA A 2 22.96 -14.14 -10.41
C ALA A 2 21.94 -13.54 -9.44
N GLY A 3 21.15 -12.58 -9.91
CA GLY A 3 20.00 -12.09 -9.16
C GLY A 3 19.06 -13.26 -8.86
N SER A 4 18.58 -13.35 -7.62
CA SER A 4 17.69 -14.40 -7.17
C SER A 4 16.52 -14.55 -8.16
N PRO A 5 16.21 -15.76 -8.67
CA PRO A 5 15.26 -15.99 -9.77
C PRO A 5 13.80 -15.64 -9.46
N ASN A 6 13.53 -15.14 -8.25
CA ASN A 6 12.19 -14.90 -7.72
C ASN A 6 11.95 -13.44 -7.31
N ALA A 7 12.89 -12.53 -7.59
CA ALA A 7 12.69 -11.10 -7.36
C ALA A 7 12.02 -10.49 -8.61
N SER A 8 10.74 -10.81 -8.82
CA SER A 8 9.89 -10.02 -9.72
C SER A 8 9.94 -8.57 -9.25
N ASN A 9 10.33 -7.65 -10.13
CA ASN A 9 10.43 -6.22 -9.82
C ASN A 9 9.01 -5.68 -9.56
N MET A 10 8.58 -5.70 -8.30
CA MET A 10 7.27 -5.20 -7.90
C MET A 10 7.40 -3.78 -7.34
N VAL A 11 6.45 -2.93 -7.70
CA VAL A 11 6.31 -1.56 -7.20
C VAL A 11 5.09 -1.51 -6.29
N VAL A 12 5.22 -0.80 -5.17
CA VAL A 12 4.14 -0.62 -4.20
C VAL A 12 3.86 0.87 -4.04
N GLY A 13 2.62 1.28 -4.34
CA GLY A 13 2.09 2.58 -3.94
C GLY A 13 1.45 2.47 -2.57
N LEU A 14 1.91 3.27 -1.61
CA LEU A 14 1.42 3.29 -0.22
C LEU A 14 0.78 4.66 0.08
N ASP A 15 -0.47 4.64 0.53
CA ASP A 15 -1.19 5.82 1.03
C ASP A 15 -1.48 5.65 2.52
N ILE A 16 -1.07 6.64 3.31
CA ILE A 16 -1.19 6.63 4.78
C ILE A 16 -2.18 7.72 5.17
N GLY A 17 -3.45 7.34 5.30
CA GLY A 17 -4.50 8.18 5.87
C GLY A 17 -4.56 8.07 7.40
N THR A 18 -5.18 9.06 8.04
CA THR A 18 -5.35 9.09 9.50
C THR A 18 -6.23 7.97 10.06
N SER A 19 -7.15 7.45 9.25
CA SER A 19 -8.10 6.40 9.64
C SER A 19 -7.82 5.05 8.99
N LYS A 20 -6.91 5.00 8.01
CA LYS A 20 -6.70 3.83 7.17
C LYS A 20 -5.41 3.95 6.38
N VAL A 21 -4.72 2.81 6.22
CA VAL A 21 -3.60 2.66 5.29
C VAL A 21 -4.07 1.85 4.07
N VAL A 22 -3.65 2.26 2.87
CA VAL A 22 -3.97 1.60 1.60
C VAL A 22 -2.69 1.30 0.84
N ALA A 23 -2.61 0.13 0.21
CA ALA A 23 -1.51 -0.27 -0.65
C ALA A 23 -2.02 -0.79 -1.99
N ILE A 24 -1.30 -0.45 -3.05
CA ILE A 24 -1.49 -0.98 -4.40
C ILE A 24 -0.16 -1.59 -4.83
N VAL A 25 -0.19 -2.83 -5.30
CA VAL A 25 0.99 -3.56 -5.78
C VAL A 25 0.85 -3.75 -7.28
N GLY A 26 1.90 -3.42 -8.02
CA GLY A 26 1.93 -3.64 -9.46
C GLY A 26 3.30 -4.04 -9.97
N GLN A 27 3.30 -4.63 -11.16
CA GLN A 27 4.49 -5.04 -11.88
C GLN A 27 4.69 -4.09 -13.07
N PRO A 28 5.87 -3.44 -13.20
CA PRO A 28 6.19 -2.68 -14.39
C PRO A 28 6.18 -3.57 -15.63
N THR A 29 5.65 -3.03 -16.72
CA THR A 29 5.61 -3.68 -18.03
C THR A 29 6.64 -3.05 -18.97
N ASP A 30 7.06 -3.78 -19.99
CA ASP A 30 8.12 -3.36 -20.92
C ASP A 30 7.75 -2.12 -21.76
N ASP A 31 6.45 -1.82 -21.87
CA ASP A 31 5.89 -0.63 -22.51
C ASP A 31 5.85 0.60 -21.58
N GLY A 32 6.39 0.49 -20.36
CA GLY A 32 6.43 1.58 -19.38
C GLY A 32 5.15 1.74 -18.56
N GLY A 33 4.21 0.79 -18.68
CA GLY A 33 3.02 0.70 -17.84
C GLY A 33 3.27 0.00 -16.50
N ILE A 34 2.19 -0.16 -15.74
CA ILE A 34 2.15 -1.00 -14.53
C ILE A 34 0.89 -1.88 -14.60
N GLU A 35 1.08 -3.20 -14.50
CA GLU A 35 0.00 -4.16 -14.31
C GLU A 35 -0.30 -4.32 -12.82
N ILE A 36 -1.57 -4.26 -12.41
CA ILE A 36 -1.96 -4.34 -11.00
C ILE A 36 -2.05 -5.81 -10.56
N ALA A 37 -1.16 -6.19 -9.64
CA ALA A 37 -1.15 -7.53 -9.04
C ALA A 37 -2.11 -7.62 -7.83
N GLY A 38 -2.33 -6.52 -7.12
CA GLY A 38 -3.24 -6.52 -5.98
C GLY A 38 -3.43 -5.17 -5.32
N ILE A 39 -4.52 -5.07 -4.55
CA ILE A 39 -4.84 -3.92 -3.70
C ILE A 39 -5.12 -4.41 -2.29
N GLY A 40 -4.72 -3.63 -1.29
CA GLY A 40 -4.85 -3.97 0.10
C GLY A 40 -5.14 -2.76 0.94
N SER A 41 -5.80 -2.97 2.07
CA SER A 41 -6.02 -1.87 2.99
C SER A 41 -6.27 -2.34 4.42
N HIS A 42 -5.82 -1.55 5.38
CA HIS A 42 -5.95 -1.86 6.79
C HIS A 42 -6.53 -0.66 7.54
N PRO A 43 -7.69 -0.82 8.23
CA PRO A 43 -8.21 0.23 9.07
C PRO A 43 -7.23 0.51 10.21
N PHE A 44 -7.06 1.78 10.55
CA PHE A 44 -6.20 2.22 11.63
C PHE A 44 -7.00 3.15 12.52
N ALA A 45 -7.05 2.86 13.83
CA ALA A 45 -7.69 3.73 14.80
C ALA A 45 -6.77 4.95 15.01
N GLY A 46 -7.01 6.02 14.25
CA GLY A 46 -6.30 7.28 14.40
C GLY A 46 -6.49 7.94 15.77
N TYR A 47 -5.78 9.04 15.97
CA TYR A 47 -5.74 9.83 17.22
C TYR A 47 -7.13 10.31 17.73
N GLU A 48 -8.12 10.44 16.84
CA GLU A 48 -9.48 10.93 17.15
C GLU A 48 -10.37 9.91 17.88
N ALA A 49 -9.82 8.80 18.40
CA ALA A 49 -10.56 7.89 19.26
C ALA A 49 -10.94 8.50 20.63
N ARG A 50 -10.50 9.72 20.95
CA ARG A 50 -10.95 10.44 22.16
C ARG A 50 -12.29 11.13 21.90
N ARG A 51 -13.32 10.50 22.42
CA ARG A 51 -14.70 10.98 22.49
C ARG A 51 -14.76 12.40 23.08
N ARG A 52 -15.52 13.27 22.40
CA ARG A 52 -15.94 14.60 22.89
C ARG A 52 -17.19 14.50 23.79
N ASP A 53 -17.32 13.46 24.60
CA ASP A 53 -18.41 13.28 25.57
C ASP A 53 -18.02 13.72 26.99
N GLN A 54 -16.87 14.39 27.16
CA GLN A 54 -16.39 14.89 28.46
C GLN A 54 -16.12 16.40 28.49
N TYR A 55 -17.00 17.21 27.90
CA TYR A 55 -17.02 18.65 28.17
C TYR A 55 -18.46 19.17 28.30
#